data_AF-A0A7I0JQB6-F1
#
_entry.id   AF-A0A7I0JQB6-F1
#
_cell.length_a   1.000
_cell.length_b   1.000
_cell.length_c   1.000
_cell.angle_alpha   90.00
_cell.angle_beta   90.00
_cell.angle_gamma   90.00
#
_symmetry.space_group_name_H-M   'P 1'
#
loop_
_entity.id
_entity.type
_entity.pdbx_description
1 polymer ?
#
loop_
_entity_poly.entity_id
_entity_poly.type
_entity_poly.pdbx_seq_one_letter_code
_entity_poly.pdbx_strand_id
1 'polypeptide(L)'
;AFFVLAFGLPLLVLRRARNRRILKFAQQLPDALDMIVRSLRAGHPASVAIGLVAREMPDPLGTEFGIVSDEITFGLSLEQAVRKLSERVGFEGLHLLSVSLSIQSKTG
;
A
#
# COMPACT_ATOMS: atom_id res chain seq x y z
N ALA A 1 -9.34 7.06 38.27
CA ALA A 1 -10.29 6.71 37.20
C ALA A 1 -10.34 7.76 36.08
N PHE A 2 -10.55 9.04 36.37
CA PHE A 2 -10.70 10.11 35.36
C PHE A 2 -9.48 10.26 34.43
N PHE A 3 -8.24 10.28 34.95
CA PHE A 3 -7.02 10.37 34.12
C PHE A 3 -6.77 9.14 33.23
N VAL A 4 -7.13 7.94 33.71
CA VAL A 4 -6.98 6.69 32.96
C VAL A 4 -8.01 6.64 31.81
N LEU A 5 -9.23 7.11 32.04
CA LEU A 5 -10.24 7.27 30.99
C LEU A 5 -9.84 8.38 30.01
N ALA A 6 -9.36 9.53 30.50
CA ALA A 6 -8.99 10.66 29.66
C ALA A 6 -7.81 10.35 28.71
N PHE A 7 -6.82 9.57 29.14
CA PHE A 7 -5.68 9.18 28.28
C PHE A 7 -5.86 7.81 27.61
N GLY A 8 -6.55 6.87 28.25
CA GLY A 8 -6.76 5.52 27.70
C GLY A 8 -7.74 5.50 26.53
N LEU A 9 -8.82 6.29 26.61
CA LEU A 9 -9.86 6.30 25.57
C LEU A 9 -9.34 6.84 24.22
N PRO A 10 -8.61 7.98 24.16
CA PRO A 10 -8.05 8.48 22.90
C PRO A 10 -7.05 7.51 22.28
N LEU A 11 -6.20 6.87 23.09
CA LEU A 11 -5.24 5.87 22.60
C LEU A 11 -5.94 4.64 22.00
N LEU A 12 -7.03 4.19 22.61
CA LEU A 12 -7.82 3.05 22.12
C LEU A 12 -8.53 3.41 20.82
N VAL A 13 -9.16 4.59 20.75
CA VAL A 13 -9.80 5.09 19.52
C VAL A 13 -8.78 5.23 18.38
N LEU A 14 -7.60 5.79 18.65
CA LEU A 14 -6.53 5.93 17.67
C LEU A 14 -6.04 4.57 17.16
N ARG A 15 -5.79 3.61 18.07
CA ARG A 15 -5.42 2.24 17.70
C ARG A 15 -6.49 1.55 16.86
N ARG A 16 -7.76 1.73 17.21
CA ARG A 16 -8.90 1.16 16.47
C ARG A 16 -9.05 1.78 15.09
N ALA A 17 -8.89 3.10 14.97
CA ALA A 17 -8.89 3.80 13.69
C ALA A 17 -7.75 3.33 12.78
N ARG A 18 -6.53 3.20 13.34
CA ARG A 18 -5.36 2.66 12.63
C ARG A 18 -5.64 1.25 12.10
N ASN A 19 -6.11 0.34 12.96
CA ASN A 19 -6.37 -1.05 12.56
C ASN A 19 -7.47 -1.13 11.49
N ARG A 20 -8.50 -0.29 11.56
CA ARG A 20 -9.53 -0.21 10.51
C ARG A 20 -8.95 0.24 9.17
N ARG A 21 -8.06 1.24 9.18
CA ARG A 21 -7.38 1.71 7.95
C ARG A 21 -6.51 0.61 7.36
N ILE A 22 -5.72 -0.09 8.17
CA ILE A 22 -4.87 -1.22 7.73
C ILE A 22 -5.72 -2.36 7.14
N LEU A 23 -6.82 -2.71 7.79
CA LEU A 23 -7.72 -3.76 7.29
C LEU A 23 -8.32 -3.38 5.94
N LYS A 24 -8.76 -2.12 5.79
CA LYS A 24 -9.30 -1.62 4.52
C LYS A 24 -8.25 -1.63 3.41
N PHE A 25 -7.00 -1.24 3.74
CA PHE A 25 -5.88 -1.34 2.81
C PHE A 25 -5.68 -2.79 2.32
N ALA A 26 -5.65 -3.75 3.24
CA ALA A 26 -5.43 -5.15 2.91
C ALA A 26 -6.55 -5.73 2.02
N GLN A 27 -7.80 -5.29 2.23
CA GLN A 27 -8.94 -5.68 1.40
C GLN A 27 -8.88 -5.12 -0.02
N GLN A 28 -8.28 -3.95 -0.21
CA GLN A 28 -8.14 -3.28 -1.51
C GLN A 28 -6.95 -3.78 -2.32
N LEU A 29 -5.98 -4.44 -1.67
CA LEU A 29 -4.72 -4.82 -2.30
C LEU A 29 -4.88 -5.81 -3.47
N PRO A 30 -5.76 -6.84 -3.41
CA PRO A 30 -5.99 -7.73 -4.56
C PRO A 30 -6.44 -6.99 -5.82
N ASP A 31 -7.42 -6.09 -5.70
CA ASP A 31 -7.94 -5.31 -6.82
C ASP A 31 -6.86 -4.41 -7.45
N ALA A 32 -6.02 -3.80 -6.60
CA ALA A 32 -4.89 -3.00 -7.06
C ALA A 32 -3.86 -3.84 -7.84
N LEU A 33 -3.55 -5.04 -7.36
CA LEU A 33 -2.63 -5.96 -8.04
C LEU A 33 -3.20 -6.43 -9.37
N ASP A 34 -4.48 -6.77 -9.44
CA ASP A 34 -5.15 -7.14 -10.69
C ASP A 34 -5.06 -6.00 -11.72
N MET A 35 -5.25 -4.76 -11.28
CA MET A 35 -5.11 -3.60 -12.15
C MET A 35 -3.67 -3.40 -12.64
N ILE A 36 -2.67 -3.58 -11.76
CA ILE A 36 -1.26 -3.53 -12.14
C ILE A 36 -0.95 -4.61 -13.19
N VAL A 37 -1.36 -5.85 -12.95
CA VAL A 37 -1.13 -6.97 -13.87
C VAL A 37 -1.78 -6.70 -15.23
N ARG A 38 -3.01 -6.19 -15.25
CA ARG A 38 -3.71 -5.82 -16.49
C ARG A 38 -2.98 -4.72 -17.25
N SER A 39 -2.50 -3.70 -16.55
CA SER A 39 -1.72 -2.60 -17.15
C SER A 39 -0.41 -3.10 -17.75
N LEU A 40 0.32 -3.97 -17.03
CA LEU A 40 1.57 -4.58 -17.50
C LEU A 40 1.35 -5.50 -18.71
N ARG A 41 0.28 -6.32 -18.71
CA ARG A 41 -0.08 -7.17 -19.85
C ARG A 41 -0.43 -6.37 -21.11
N ALA A 42 -0.95 -5.15 -20.93
CA ALA A 42 -1.17 -4.21 -22.04
C ALA A 42 0.12 -3.53 -22.53
N GLY A 43 1.28 -3.85 -21.95
CA GLY A 43 2.58 -3.31 -22.34
C GLY A 43 2.96 -1.99 -21.68
N HIS A 44 2.19 -1.50 -20.71
CA HIS A 44 2.53 -0.25 -20.03
C HIS A 44 3.70 -0.43 -19.06
N PRO A 45 4.56 0.59 -18.89
CA PRO A 45 5.57 0.59 -17.84
C PRO A 45 4.97 0.45 -16.43
N ALA A 46 5.71 -0.16 -15.50
CA ALA A 46 5.28 -0.35 -14.11
C ALA A 46 4.94 0.97 -13.39
N SER A 47 5.63 2.07 -13.72
CA SER A 47 5.33 3.40 -13.18
C SER A 47 3.93 3.89 -13.57
N VAL A 48 3.48 3.59 -14.80
CA VAL A 48 2.13 3.93 -15.27
C VAL A 48 1.09 3.10 -14.53
N ALA A 49 1.35 1.80 -14.36
CA ALA A 49 0.47 0.90 -13.62
C ALA A 49 0.26 1.36 -12.16
N ILE A 50 1.33 1.79 -11.50
CA ILE A 50 1.28 2.35 -10.14
C ILE A 50 0.53 3.68 -10.11
N GLY A 51 0.78 4.55 -11.08
CA GLY A 51 0.06 5.82 -11.21
C GLY A 51 -1.44 5.65 -11.51
N LEU A 52 -1.85 4.52 -12.10
CA LEU A 52 -3.25 4.16 -12.30
C LEU A 52 -3.89 3.73 -10.97
N VAL A 53 -3.19 2.87 -10.20
CA VAL A 53 -3.61 2.49 -8.84
C VAL A 53 -3.78 3.71 -7.93
N ALA A 54 -2.83 4.64 -7.98
CA ALA A 54 -2.90 5.87 -7.21
C ALA A 54 -4.17 6.70 -7.49
N ARG A 55 -4.67 6.68 -8.73
CA ARG A 55 -5.81 7.51 -9.17
C ARG A 55 -7.15 6.81 -9.07
N GLU A 56 -7.21 5.51 -9.35
CA GLU A 56 -8.49 4.78 -9.41
C GLU A 56 -8.85 4.08 -8.10
N MET A 57 -7.88 3.76 -7.24
CA MET A 57 -8.17 3.06 -6.00
C MET A 57 -8.64 4.02 -4.91
N PRO A 58 -9.69 3.66 -4.14
CA PRO A 58 -10.14 4.47 -3.02
C PRO A 58 -9.16 4.44 -1.85
N ASP A 59 -9.24 5.45 -0.99
CA ASP A 59 -8.43 5.52 0.22
C ASP A 59 -8.69 4.33 1.17
N PRO A 60 -7.66 3.83 1.88
CA PRO A 60 -6.30 4.40 1.98
C PRO A 60 -5.31 3.98 0.87
N LEU A 61 -5.64 3.02 0.02
CA LEU A 61 -4.68 2.44 -0.92
C LEU A 61 -4.27 3.43 -2.03
N GLY A 62 -5.21 4.20 -2.58
CA GLY A 62 -4.92 5.24 -3.58
C GLY A 62 -3.89 6.25 -3.09
N THR A 63 -4.11 6.85 -1.91
CA THR A 63 -3.15 7.77 -1.27
C THR A 63 -1.74 7.15 -1.15
N GLU A 64 -1.64 5.92 -0.66
CA GLU A 64 -0.34 5.28 -0.43
C GLU A 64 0.41 4.95 -1.73
N PHE A 65 -0.31 4.49 -2.77
CA PHE A 65 0.26 4.29 -4.11
C PHE A 65 0.56 5.61 -4.83
N GLY A 66 -0.15 6.70 -4.49
CA GLY A 66 0.19 8.05 -4.91
C GLY A 66 1.58 8.46 -4.42
N ILE A 67 1.87 8.23 -3.14
CA ILE A 67 3.21 8.47 -2.57
C ILE A 67 4.27 7.64 -3.32
N VAL A 68 3.99 6.36 -3.61
CA VAL A 68 4.91 5.51 -4.38
C VAL A 68 5.13 6.05 -5.80
N SER A 69 4.06 6.49 -6.47
CA SER A 69 4.13 7.10 -7.79
C SER A 69 5.00 8.36 -7.78
N ASP A 70 4.84 9.21 -6.77
CA ASP A 70 5.63 10.43 -6.61
C ASP A 70 7.10 10.09 -6.34
N GLU A 71 7.38 9.14 -5.45
CA GLU A 71 8.75 8.71 -5.15
C GLU A 71 9.48 8.19 -6.39
N ILE A 72 8.81 7.38 -7.22
CA ILE A 72 9.37 6.90 -8.49
C ILE A 72 9.61 8.07 -9.44
N THR A 73 8.66 9.02 -9.51
CA THR A 73 8.79 10.23 -10.33
C THR A 73 9.99 11.09 -9.92
N PHE A 74 10.28 11.15 -8.63
CA PHE A 74 11.46 11.83 -8.07
C PHE A 74 12.76 11.00 -8.14
N GLY A 75 12.74 9.85 -8.83
CA GLY A 75 13.93 9.07 -9.16
C GLY A 75 14.25 7.95 -8.18
N LEU A 76 13.38 7.62 -7.23
CA LEU A 76 13.55 6.39 -6.44
C LEU A 76 13.30 5.18 -7.33
N SER A 77 14.03 4.09 -7.06
CA SER A 77 13.72 2.82 -7.70
C SER A 77 12.38 2.29 -7.19
N LEU A 78 11.69 1.53 -8.04
CA LEU A 78 10.43 0.86 -7.66
C LEU A 78 10.58 0.05 -6.37
N GLU A 79 11.68 -0.70 -6.23
CA GLU A 79 11.96 -1.50 -5.05
C GLU A 79 12.09 -0.64 -3.78
N GLN A 80 12.76 0.51 -3.88
CA GLN A 80 12.89 1.44 -2.76
C GLN A 80 11.53 2.03 -2.34
N ALA A 81 10.72 2.45 -3.31
CA ALA A 81 9.41 3.03 -3.05
C ALA A 81 8.43 2.00 -2.44
N VAL A 82 8.42 0.76 -2.93
CA VAL A 82 7.60 -0.32 -2.37
C VAL A 82 8.07 -0.73 -0.96
N ARG A 83 9.38 -0.73 -0.70
CA ARG A 83 9.89 -0.98 0.67
C ARG A 83 9.40 0.08 1.65
N LYS A 84 9.49 1.36 1.27
CA LYS A 84 8.96 2.46 2.10
C LYS A 84 7.45 2.39 2.30
N LEU A 85 6.70 1.96 1.28
CA LEU A 85 5.27 1.68 1.41
C LEU A 85 5.01 0.63 2.50
N SER A 86 5.76 -0.48 2.49
CA SER A 86 5.66 -1.52 3.51
C SER A 86 5.93 -0.97 4.92
N GLU A 87 6.98 -0.16 5.07
CA GLU A 87 7.33 0.49 6.35
C GLU A 87 6.25 1.47 6.83
N ARG A 88 5.62 2.25 5.93
CA ARG A 88 4.55 3.21 6.30
C ARG A 88 3.25 2.52 6.69
N VAL A 89 2.82 1.52 5.91
CA VAL A 89 1.53 0.86 6.14
C VAL A 89 1.61 -0.05 7.39
N GLY A 90 2.80 -0.59 7.69
CA GLY A 90 3.04 -1.38 8.89
C GLY A 90 2.15 -2.62 8.99
N PHE A 91 1.75 -3.18 7.84
CA PHE A 91 0.93 -4.37 7.73
C PHE A 91 1.83 -5.58 7.47
N GLU A 92 1.99 -6.47 8.45
CA GLU A 92 2.82 -7.68 8.28
C GLU A 92 2.34 -8.58 7.12
N GLY A 93 1.06 -8.52 6.74
CA GLY A 93 0.54 -9.27 5.59
C GLY A 93 1.02 -8.77 4.21
N LEU A 94 1.55 -7.54 4.12
CA LEU A 94 2.19 -7.01 2.91
C LEU A 94 3.53 -7.70 2.64
N HIS A 95 4.17 -8.22 3.69
CA HIS A 95 5.47 -8.91 3.62
C HIS A 95 5.38 -10.27 2.93
N LEU A 96 4.21 -10.93 2.96
CA LEU A 96 3.96 -12.19 2.23
C LEU A 96 3.60 -11.94 0.76
N LEU A 97 2.85 -10.88 0.45
CA LEU A 97 2.52 -10.49 -0.93
C LEU A 97 3.74 -9.92 -1.68
N SER A 98 4.64 -9.18 -1.03
CA SER A 98 5.89 -8.70 -1.64
C SER A 98 6.85 -9.84 -1.99
N VAL A 99 6.86 -10.91 -1.18
CA VAL A 99 7.62 -12.15 -1.46
C VAL A 99 7.03 -12.89 -2.67
N SER A 100 5.71 -12.95 -2.82
CA SER A 100 5.09 -13.62 -3.98
C SER A 100 5.28 -12.87 -5.30
N LEU A 101 5.22 -11.53 -5.31
CA LEU A 101 5.42 -10.71 -6.51
C LEU A 101 6.88 -10.70 -7.01
N SER A 102 7.86 -10.74 -6.10
CA SER A 102 9.29 -10.80 -6.45
C SER A 102 9.73 -12.16 -7.02
N ILE A 103 8.99 -13.24 -6.73
CA ILE A 103 9.23 -14.55 -7.32
C ILE A 103 8.73 -14.59 -8.78
N GLN A 104 7.59 -13.95 -9.06
CA GLN A 104 6.97 -14.00 -10.38
C GLN A 104 7.73 -13.17 -11.43
N SER A 105 8.49 -12.14 -11.02
CA SER A 105 9.35 -11.35 -11.91
C SER A 105 10.65 -12.06 -12.32
N LYS A 106 10.94 -13.26 -11.80
CA LYS A 106 12.14 -14.04 -12.15
C LYS A 106 11.85 -15.24 -13.06
N THR A 107 10.59 -15.51 -13.40
CA THR A 107 10.22 -16.71 -14.18
C THR A 107 9.41 -16.37 -15.45
N GLY A 108 9.39 -15.10 -15.85
CA GLY A 108 8.91 -14.64 -17.16
C GLY A 108 10.06 -14.04 -17.94
#